data_AF-A0A0G0P4V1-F1
#
_entry.id   AF-A0A0G0P4V1-F1
#
_cell.length_a   1.000
_cell.length_b   1.000
_cell.length_c   1.000
_cell.angle_alpha   90.00
_cell.angle_beta   90.00
_cell.angle_gamma   90.00
#
_symmetry.space_group_name_H-M   'P 1'
#
loop_
_entity.id
_entity.type
_entity.pdbx_description
1 polymer ?
#
loop_
_entity_poly.entity_id
_entity_poly.type
_entity_poly.pdbx_seq_one_letter_code
_entity_poly.pdbx_strand_id
1 'polypeptide(L)'
;MEGGEMNMNKKILTLSAITLGAGILFATASNTLAYRGDASVTGPNCTAERHEEMTQAFNNNDYNAWKELMQGKGRVTEVVNEGNFARFAEMHKLQLEGKTDEAGAIRAELGLGLRNGSGKGQGMGYGRNANR
;
A
#
# COMPACT_ATOMS: atom_id res chain seq x y z
N MET A 1 -45.24 18.41 -27.04
CA MET A 1 -45.77 19.14 -25.88
C MET A 1 -46.41 18.07 -25.01
N GLU A 2 -45.66 17.58 -24.01
CA GLU A 2 -45.68 18.15 -22.64
C GLU A 2 -46.92 17.59 -21.95
N GLY A 3 -46.82 16.66 -21.00
CA GLY A 3 -46.06 16.67 -19.74
C GLY A 3 -47.07 16.08 -18.75
N GLY A 4 -46.77 15.02 -18.03
CA GLY A 4 -46.03 15.11 -16.79
C GLY A 4 -46.41 13.89 -15.96
N GLU A 5 -45.43 13.00 -15.79
CA GLU A 5 -45.40 12.13 -14.62
C GLU A 5 -45.07 12.97 -13.40
N MET A 6 -45.77 12.73 -12.29
CA MET A 6 -45.23 12.61 -10.94
C MET A 6 -46.35 12.78 -9.91
N ASN A 7 -46.55 11.77 -9.04
CA ASN A 7 -46.68 11.99 -7.58
C ASN A 7 -46.93 10.69 -6.77
N MET A 8 -45.83 10.19 -6.18
CA MET A 8 -45.66 9.69 -4.79
C MET A 8 -46.68 8.70 -4.19
N ASN A 9 -46.20 7.48 -3.92
CA ASN A 9 -46.76 6.60 -2.89
C ASN A 9 -46.02 6.79 -1.55
N LYS A 10 -46.74 7.13 -0.48
CA LYS A 10 -46.17 7.42 0.86
C LYS A 10 -46.61 6.37 1.90
N LYS A 11 -45.58 5.69 2.41
CA LYS A 11 -45.41 4.84 3.60
C LYS A 11 -46.50 4.86 4.69
N ILE A 12 -46.92 3.66 5.12
CA ILE A 12 -47.39 3.34 6.49
C ILE A 12 -46.93 1.89 6.79
N LEU A 13 -45.77 1.68 7.43
CA LEU A 13 -45.60 1.38 8.87
C LEU A 13 -46.37 0.13 9.35
N THR A 14 -45.74 -1.04 9.24
CA THR A 14 -46.14 -2.26 9.95
C THR A 14 -45.07 -2.67 10.95
N LEU A 15 -45.50 -2.68 12.21
CA LEU A 15 -44.76 -2.88 13.44
C LEU A 15 -44.31 -4.35 13.54
N SER A 16 -43.00 -4.62 13.50
CA SER A 16 -42.45 -5.96 13.72
C SER A 16 -42.32 -6.24 15.22
N ALA A 17 -43.18 -7.14 15.69
CA ALA A 17 -43.15 -7.70 17.03
C ALA A 17 -41.87 -8.53 17.26
N ILE A 18 -41.09 -8.14 18.26
CA ILE A 18 -39.92 -8.88 18.73
C ILE A 18 -40.41 -10.13 19.45
N THR A 19 -40.15 -11.30 18.90
CA THR A 19 -40.31 -12.59 19.59
C THR A 19 -38.94 -13.23 19.80
N LEU A 20 -38.54 -13.30 21.07
CA LEU A 20 -37.39 -14.03 21.56
C LEU A 20 -37.67 -15.53 21.42
N GLY A 21 -36.96 -16.20 20.50
CA GLY A 21 -37.02 -17.64 20.30
C GLY A 21 -35.61 -18.23 20.21
N ALA A 22 -35.29 -19.10 21.15
CA ALA A 22 -33.99 -19.74 21.30
C ALA A 22 -33.70 -20.80 20.22
N GLY A 23 -32.43 -20.89 19.81
CA GLY A 23 -31.76 -22.12 19.38
C GLY A 23 -31.64 -22.35 17.87
N ILE A 24 -30.47 -22.03 17.30
CA ILE A 24 -29.90 -22.79 16.16
C ILE A 24 -28.37 -22.85 16.31
N LEU A 25 -27.84 -24.05 16.50
CA LEU A 25 -26.42 -24.38 16.33
C LEU A 25 -26.12 -24.33 14.81
N PHE A 26 -25.51 -23.24 14.35
CA PHE A 26 -24.86 -23.21 13.03
C PHE A 26 -23.37 -23.44 13.23
N ALA A 27 -22.86 -24.57 12.74
CA ALA A 27 -21.44 -24.73 12.49
C ALA A 27 -21.01 -23.65 11.50
N THR A 28 -20.31 -22.63 11.97
CA THR A 28 -19.75 -21.58 11.12
C THR A 28 -18.56 -22.15 10.37
N ALA A 29 -18.83 -22.84 9.24
CA ALA A 29 -17.83 -22.99 8.20
C ALA A 29 -17.36 -21.58 7.84
N SER A 30 -16.16 -21.25 8.29
CA SER A 30 -15.56 -19.95 8.04
C SER A 30 -15.27 -19.91 6.54
N ASN A 31 -16.17 -19.30 5.77
CA ASN A 31 -15.86 -18.89 4.42
C ASN A 31 -14.79 -17.82 4.57
N THR A 32 -13.52 -18.22 4.49
CA THR A 32 -12.42 -17.28 4.31
C THR A 32 -12.67 -16.62 2.96
N LEU A 33 -13.34 -15.47 2.97
CA LEU A 33 -13.34 -14.58 1.83
C LEU A 33 -11.89 -14.14 1.66
N ALA A 34 -11.16 -14.78 0.75
CA ALA A 34 -9.89 -14.24 0.30
C ALA A 34 -10.22 -12.84 -0.23
N TYR A 35 -9.82 -11.81 0.52
CA TYR A 35 -9.95 -10.43 0.12
C TYR A 35 -9.31 -10.29 -1.26
N ARG A 36 -10.14 -10.25 -2.31
CA ARG A 36 -9.73 -9.91 -3.66
C ARG A 36 -9.58 -8.41 -3.65
N GLY A 37 -8.40 -7.93 -3.27
CA GLY A 37 -8.14 -6.51 -3.12
C GLY A 37 -8.53 -5.73 -4.36
N ASP A 38 -9.23 -4.62 -4.15
CA ASP A 38 -9.45 -3.63 -5.18
C ASP A 38 -8.10 -2.95 -5.48
N ALA A 39 -7.61 -3.10 -6.70
CA ALA A 39 -6.34 -2.54 -7.14
C ALA A 39 -6.32 -1.01 -7.14
N SER A 40 -7.48 -0.36 -7.00
CA SER A 40 -7.60 1.09 -6.85
C SER A 40 -7.43 1.57 -5.40
N VAL A 41 -7.40 0.67 -4.42
CA VAL A 41 -7.19 1.02 -3.01
C VAL A 41 -5.70 1.31 -2.78
N THR A 42 -5.36 2.59 -2.83
CA THR A 42 -4.04 3.09 -2.43
C THR A 42 -3.96 3.19 -0.91
N GLY A 43 -2.83 2.79 -0.33
CA GLY A 43 -2.61 2.92 1.10
C GLY A 43 -2.63 4.40 1.55
N PRO A 44 -2.83 4.70 2.84
CA PRO A 44 -2.97 6.08 3.35
C PRO A 44 -1.75 6.98 3.09
N ASN A 45 -0.61 6.40 2.73
CA ASN A 45 0.60 7.13 2.35
C ASN A 45 0.80 7.24 0.82
N CYS A 46 -0.15 6.83 -0.01
CA CYS A 46 0.00 6.80 -1.46
C CYS A 46 -1.00 7.79 -2.11
N THR A 47 -0.83 9.07 -1.78
CA THR A 47 -1.50 10.19 -2.45
C THR A 47 -0.58 10.74 -3.55
N ALA A 48 -1.16 11.32 -4.61
CA ALA A 48 -0.40 11.95 -5.69
C ALA A 48 0.44 13.13 -5.19
N GLU A 49 -0.13 13.93 -4.29
CA GLU A 49 0.52 15.08 -3.64
C GLU A 49 1.81 14.66 -2.92
N ARG A 50 1.74 13.65 -2.04
CA ARG A 50 2.93 13.15 -1.33
C ARG A 50 3.98 12.60 -2.30
N HIS A 51 3.57 11.96 -3.39
CA HIS A 51 4.51 11.44 -4.39
C HIS A 51 5.26 12.58 -5.10
N GLU A 52 4.57 13.66 -5.43
CA GLU A 52 5.17 14.84 -6.04
C GLU A 52 6.15 15.53 -5.08
N GLU A 53 5.74 15.76 -3.83
CA GLU A 53 6.62 16.34 -2.79
C GLU A 53 7.89 15.49 -2.57
N MET A 54 7.74 14.17 -2.52
CA MET A 54 8.86 13.24 -2.41
C MET A 54 9.80 13.33 -3.62
N THR A 55 9.23 13.42 -4.83
CA THR A 55 10.01 13.54 -6.06
C THR A 55 10.78 14.86 -6.11
N GLN A 56 10.17 15.95 -5.66
CA GLN A 56 10.85 17.25 -5.54
C GLN A 56 11.99 17.20 -4.52
N ALA A 57 11.80 16.54 -3.38
CA ALA A 57 12.87 16.37 -2.40
C ALA A 57 14.09 15.65 -2.99
N PHE A 58 13.87 14.61 -3.81
CA PHE A 58 14.96 13.94 -4.54
C PHE A 58 15.60 14.83 -5.61
N ASN A 59 14.82 15.55 -6.41
CA ASN A 59 15.33 16.40 -7.48
C ASN A 59 16.17 17.57 -6.96
N ASN A 60 15.74 18.16 -5.85
CA ASN A 60 16.39 19.30 -5.21
C ASN A 60 17.48 18.91 -4.22
N ASN A 61 17.69 17.61 -4.00
CA ASN A 61 18.60 17.11 -2.98
C ASN A 61 18.26 17.61 -1.55
N ASP A 62 16.97 17.79 -1.27
CA ASP A 62 16.47 18.32 -0.01
C ASP A 62 16.23 17.22 1.03
N TYR A 63 17.25 16.96 1.84
CA TYR A 63 17.18 15.99 2.94
C TYR A 63 16.12 16.35 3.98
N ASN A 64 15.92 17.64 4.28
CA ASN A 64 14.98 18.06 5.33
C ASN A 64 13.54 17.82 4.89
N ALA A 65 13.20 18.22 3.66
CA ALA A 65 11.89 17.92 3.06
C ALA A 65 11.64 16.41 3.01
N TRP A 66 12.63 15.62 2.57
CA TRP A 66 12.53 14.17 2.56
C TRP A 66 12.27 13.58 3.96
N LYS A 67 13.02 14.05 4.96
CA LYS A 67 12.92 13.58 6.34
C LYS A 67 11.54 13.87 6.95
N GLU A 68 10.97 15.05 6.68
CA GLU A 68 9.63 15.43 7.12
C GLU A 68 8.56 14.51 6.50
N LEU A 69 8.65 14.24 5.20
CA LEU A 69 7.74 13.32 4.50
C LEU A 69 7.84 11.87 5.00
N MET A 70 9.02 11.46 5.44
CA MET A 70 9.25 10.12 5.98
C MET A 70 8.77 9.96 7.42
N GLN A 71 8.63 11.05 8.19
CA GLN A 71 8.18 11.04 9.59
C GLN A 71 8.94 10.03 10.48
N GLY A 72 10.22 9.80 10.20
CA GLY A 72 11.04 8.81 10.90
C GLY A 72 10.65 7.34 10.65
N LYS A 73 9.75 7.04 9.72
CA LYS A 73 9.25 5.69 9.47
C LYS A 73 10.19 4.87 8.58
N GLY A 74 10.53 3.67 9.06
CA GLY A 74 11.22 2.65 8.30
C GLY A 74 12.74 2.80 8.31
N ARG A 75 13.45 1.69 8.14
CA ARG A 75 14.91 1.60 8.28
C ARG A 75 15.71 2.62 7.44
N VAL A 76 15.16 3.11 6.34
CA VAL A 76 15.82 4.12 5.51
C VAL A 76 16.12 5.41 6.29
N THR A 77 15.28 5.80 7.26
CA THR A 77 15.49 7.01 8.08
C THR A 77 16.57 6.84 9.14
N GLU A 78 16.96 5.60 9.47
CA GLU A 78 18.07 5.29 10.38
C GLU A 78 19.43 5.31 9.68
N VAL A 79 19.41 5.12 8.36
CA VAL A 79 20.60 4.91 7.53
C VAL A 79 20.94 6.16 6.71
N VAL A 80 19.92 6.81 6.17
CA VAL A 80 20.07 8.03 5.37
C VAL A 80 20.12 9.24 6.30
N ASN A 81 21.11 10.08 6.09
CA ASN A 81 21.34 11.34 6.78
C ASN A 81 21.78 12.41 5.77
N GLU A 82 21.91 13.65 6.22
CA GLU A 82 22.29 14.78 5.36
C GLU A 82 23.60 14.53 4.58
N GLY A 83 24.58 13.87 5.20
CA GLY A 83 25.88 13.59 4.59
C GLY A 83 25.87 12.54 3.48
N ASN A 84 24.83 11.70 3.40
CA ASN A 84 24.71 10.67 2.36
C ASN A 84 23.44 10.80 1.50
N PHE A 85 22.63 11.83 1.72
CA PHE A 85 21.38 12.04 1.00
C PHE A 85 21.58 12.20 -0.51
N ALA A 86 22.63 12.90 -0.93
CA ALA A 86 22.96 13.05 -2.36
C ALA A 86 23.18 11.72 -3.07
N ARG A 87 23.85 10.78 -2.39
CA ARG A 87 24.08 9.43 -2.89
C ARG A 87 22.78 8.63 -2.93
N PHE A 88 21.92 8.81 -1.93
CA PHE A 88 20.59 8.21 -1.92
C PHE A 88 19.67 8.76 -3.02
N ALA A 89 19.74 10.05 -3.34
CA ALA A 89 19.01 10.66 -4.45
C ALA A 89 19.51 10.16 -5.82
N GLU A 90 20.81 9.97 -5.96
CA GLU A 90 21.40 9.34 -7.16
C GLU A 90 20.88 7.91 -7.35
N MET A 91 20.82 7.11 -6.27
CA MET A 91 20.21 5.79 -6.31
C MET A 91 18.76 5.84 -6.80
N HIS A 92 17.96 6.80 -6.32
CA HIS A 92 16.58 6.99 -6.78
C HIS A 92 16.51 7.29 -8.28
N LYS A 93 17.38 8.18 -8.78
CA LYS A 93 17.47 8.50 -10.21
C LYS A 93 17.82 7.26 -11.04
N LEU A 94 18.83 6.49 -10.64
CA LEU A 94 19.24 5.26 -11.32
C LEU A 94 18.10 4.22 -11.35
N GLN A 95 17.32 4.14 -10.27
CA GLN A 95 16.14 3.28 -10.20
C GLN A 95 15.08 3.69 -11.23
N LEU A 96 14.84 4.98 -11.42
CA LEU A 96 13.92 5.51 -12.43
C LEU A 96 14.42 5.26 -13.86
N GLU A 97 15.73 5.28 -14.07
CA GLU A 97 16.38 4.96 -15.35
C GLU A 97 16.42 3.45 -15.63
N GLY A 98 15.93 2.61 -14.71
CA GLY A 98 15.98 1.14 -14.84
C GLY A 98 17.36 0.52 -14.59
N LYS A 99 18.33 1.31 -14.13
CA LYS A 99 19.71 0.89 -13.84
C LYS A 99 19.82 0.23 -12.47
N THR A 100 19.17 -0.93 -12.36
CA THR A 100 19.00 -1.64 -11.09
C THR A 100 20.30 -2.12 -10.46
N ASP A 101 21.32 -2.49 -11.25
CA ASP A 101 22.63 -2.91 -10.74
C ASP A 101 23.40 -1.74 -10.12
N GLU A 102 23.41 -0.59 -10.78
CA GLU A 102 24.07 0.64 -10.31
C GLU A 102 23.38 1.17 -9.03
N ALA A 103 22.04 1.23 -9.05
CA ALA A 103 21.26 1.55 -7.85
C ALA A 103 21.50 0.53 -6.72
N GLY A 104 21.65 -0.75 -7.07
CA GLY A 104 21.95 -1.83 -6.13
C GLY A 104 23.31 -1.66 -5.43
N ALA A 105 24.33 -1.21 -6.16
CA ALA A 105 25.64 -0.91 -5.60
C ALA A 105 25.56 0.22 -4.57
N ILE A 106 24.85 1.31 -4.89
CA ILE A 106 24.64 2.41 -3.95
C ILE A 106 23.84 1.96 -2.73
N ARG A 107 22.80 1.14 -2.95
CA ARG A 107 21.99 0.60 -1.85
C ARG A 107 22.85 -0.24 -0.89
N ALA A 108 23.81 -1.00 -1.41
CA ALA A 108 24.75 -1.77 -0.60
C ALA A 108 25.76 -0.86 0.12
N GLU A 109 26.31 0.13 -0.58
CA GLU A 109 27.21 1.16 -0.04
C GLU A 109 26.60 1.90 1.16
N LEU A 110 25.33 2.31 1.02
CA LEU A 110 24.58 2.96 2.09
C LEU A 110 24.14 1.99 3.18
N GLY A 111 24.25 0.67 3.00
CA GLY A 111 23.77 -0.31 3.96
C GLY A 111 22.24 -0.48 3.98
N LEU A 112 21.53 -0.01 2.96
CA LEU A 112 20.07 -0.14 2.77
C LEU A 112 19.64 -1.54 2.27
N GLY A 113 20.58 -2.48 2.16
CA GLY A 113 20.33 -3.88 1.85
C GLY A 113 19.74 -4.68 3.02
N LEU A 114 19.12 -5.82 2.72
CA LEU A 114 18.60 -6.72 3.74
C LEU A 114 19.79 -7.45 4.40
N ARG A 115 19.91 -7.37 5.73
CA ARG A 115 20.78 -8.27 6.49
C ARG A 115 20.30 -9.70 6.20
N ASN A 116 21.16 -10.53 5.59
CA ASN A 116 20.92 -11.94 5.28
C ASN A 116 19.76 -12.26 4.31
N GLY A 117 19.76 -11.67 3.11
CA GLY A 117 19.10 -12.30 1.95
C GLY A 117 17.57 -12.46 2.01
N SER A 118 16.90 -11.89 3.00
CA SER A 118 15.46 -12.07 3.28
C SER A 118 14.53 -11.31 2.33
N GLY A 119 15.05 -10.63 1.30
CA GLY A 119 14.25 -9.98 0.27
C GLY A 119 14.59 -10.40 -1.15
N LYS A 120 15.21 -11.58 -1.33
CA LYS A 120 14.97 -12.33 -2.58
C LYS A 120 13.49 -12.71 -2.57
N GLY A 121 12.76 -12.18 -3.56
CA GLY A 121 11.30 -12.15 -3.60
C GLY A 121 10.62 -13.42 -3.08
N GLN A 122 9.72 -13.24 -2.12
CA GLN A 122 8.56 -14.11 -1.94
C GLN A 122 7.67 -13.94 -3.19
N GLY A 123 8.13 -14.50 -4.29
CA GLY A 123 7.56 -14.32 -5.62
C GLY A 123 7.92 -15.43 -6.59
N MET A 124 8.35 -16.59 -6.09
CA MET A 124 8.44 -17.83 -6.88
C MET A 124 8.09 -19.04 -6.02
N GLY A 125 6.78 -19.26 -5.88
CA GLY A 125 6.19 -20.49 -5.35
C GLY A 125 5.00 -20.90 -6.20
N TYR A 126 5.09 -20.75 -7.52
CA TYR A 126 4.15 -21.38 -8.44
C TYR A 126 4.28 -22.90 -8.33
N GLY A 127 3.23 -23.55 -7.85
CA GLY A 127 2.80 -24.89 -8.27
C GLY A 127 3.86 -26.00 -8.22
N ARG A 128 4.09 -26.58 -7.04
CA ARG A 128 4.43 -28.01 -6.93
C ARG A 128 3.69 -28.64 -5.75
N ASN A 129 2.36 -28.70 -5.86
CA ASN A 129 1.64 -29.81 -5.24
C ASN A 129 1.77 -31.01 -6.20
N ALA A 130 2.97 -31.59 -6.23
CA ALA A 130 3.17 -32.92 -6.79
C ALA A 130 2.66 -33.90 -5.73
N ASN A 131 1.35 -34.14 -5.75
CA ASN A 131 0.74 -35.15 -4.90
C ASN A 131 1.26 -36.52 -5.37
N ARG A 132 1.96 -37.20 -4.46
CA ARG A 132 2.28 -38.63 -4.54
C ARG A 132 1.07 -39.44 -4.14
#